data_AF-A0A645DJ92-F1
#
_entry.id   AF-A0A645DJ92-F1
#
_cell.length_a   1.000
_cell.length_b   1.000
_cell.length_c   1.000
_cell.angle_alpha   90.00
_cell.angle_beta   90.00
_cell.angle_gamma   90.00
#
_symmetry.space_group_name_H-M   'P 1'
#
loop_
_entity.id
_entity.type
_entity.pdbx_description
1 polymer ?
#
loop_
_entity_poly.entity_id
_entity_poly.type
_entity_poly.pdbx_seq_one_letter_code
_entity_poly.pdbx_strand_id
1 'polypeptide(L)'
;MAKLCFDNGHGGEDSGASYKGRKESNDVLSLGRAVAAEVRRHGVPVDETRTSDSTLSLKARSDFENRNTYDYFISFIKHCIFLNSFYYLL
;
A
#
# COMPACT_ATOMS: atom_id res chain seq x y z
N MET A 1 1.95 -16.71 17.94
CA MET A 1 2.23 -15.28 17.74
C MET A 1 1.73 -14.93 16.36
N ALA A 2 0.89 -13.92 16.20
CA ALA A 2 0.37 -13.58 14.87
C ALA A 2 1.49 -13.09 13.94
N LYS A 3 1.46 -13.45 12.66
CA LYS A 3 2.36 -12.96 11.61
C LYS A 3 1.56 -12.20 10.56
N LEU A 4 2.00 -10.99 10.24
CA LEU A 4 1.29 -10.09 9.32
C LEU A 4 2.03 -9.94 8.00
N CYS A 5 1.28 -9.83 6.91
CA CYS A 5 1.76 -9.41 5.60
C CYS A 5 1.15 -8.03 5.27
N PHE A 6 2.01 -7.03 5.13
CA PHE A 6 1.61 -5.68 4.78
C PHE A 6 1.85 -5.46 3.28
N ASP A 7 0.79 -5.08 2.58
CA ASP A 7 0.86 -4.76 1.17
C ASP A 7 0.78 -3.23 0.97
N ASN A 8 1.92 -2.64 0.65
CA ASN A 8 2.00 -1.22 0.30
C ASN A 8 1.53 -1.08 -1.16
N GLY A 9 0.30 -0.61 -1.37
CA GLY A 9 -0.33 -0.54 -2.70
C GLY A 9 0.45 0.27 -3.74
N HIS A 10 0.22 0.00 -5.03
CA HIS A 10 0.89 0.67 -6.16
C HIS A 10 2.42 0.55 -6.12
N GLY A 11 3.15 1.46 -6.77
CA GLY A 11 4.61 1.55 -6.78
C GLY A 11 5.22 1.61 -8.19
N GLY A 12 6.35 2.31 -8.31
CA GLY A 12 7.09 2.46 -9.56
C GLY A 12 6.26 3.15 -10.65
N GLU A 13 5.95 2.40 -11.71
CA GLU A 13 5.18 2.88 -12.87
C GLU A 13 3.70 3.11 -12.55
N ASP A 14 3.18 2.45 -11.51
CA ASP A 14 1.83 2.66 -11.01
C ASP A 14 1.87 3.63 -9.83
N SER A 15 1.42 4.87 -10.03
CA SER A 15 1.37 5.88 -8.97
C SER A 15 0.16 5.76 -8.05
N GLY A 16 -0.85 4.96 -8.42
CA GLY A 16 -2.20 5.08 -7.91
C GLY A 16 -2.80 6.46 -8.16
N ALA A 17 -3.74 6.87 -7.30
CA ALA A 17 -4.33 8.20 -7.35
C ALA A 17 -3.25 9.28 -7.22
N SER A 18 -3.28 10.27 -8.11
CA SER A 18 -2.32 11.38 -8.12
C SER A 18 -3.00 12.73 -8.29
N TYR A 19 -2.52 13.73 -7.56
CA TYR A 19 -3.01 15.11 -7.65
C TYR A 19 -1.90 16.09 -7.25
N LYS A 20 -1.64 17.10 -8.08
CA LYS A 20 -0.60 18.13 -7.84
C LYS A 20 0.77 17.56 -7.45
N GLY A 21 1.20 16.48 -8.12
CA GLY A 21 2.50 15.83 -7.87
C GLY A 21 2.54 14.91 -6.65
N ARG A 22 1.49 14.87 -5.82
CA ARG A 22 1.35 13.88 -4.76
C ARG A 22 0.85 12.56 -5.35
N LYS A 23 1.54 11.45 -5.02
CA LYS A 23 1.22 10.09 -5.48
C LYS A 23 0.74 9.26 -4.30
N GLU A 24 -0.34 8.52 -4.49
CA GLU A 24 -0.82 7.51 -3.53
C GLU A 24 0.29 6.52 -3.18
N SER A 25 1.03 6.02 -4.18
CA SER A 25 2.12 5.04 -3.98
C SER A 25 3.16 5.49 -2.94
N ASN A 26 3.45 6.79 -2.86
CA ASN A 26 4.38 7.37 -1.89
C ASN A 26 3.75 7.50 -0.50
N ASP A 27 2.49 7.96 -0.45
CA ASP A 27 1.74 8.10 0.81
C ASP A 27 1.61 6.73 1.52
N VAL A 28 1.17 5.71 0.79
CA VAL A 28 0.93 4.37 1.35
C VAL A 28 2.23 3.66 1.71
N LEU A 29 3.32 3.86 0.96
CA LEU A 29 4.64 3.33 1.33
C LEU A 29 5.15 3.93 2.64
N SER A 30 5.04 5.26 2.79
CA SER A 30 5.48 5.95 4.00
C SER A 30 4.65 5.53 5.21
N LEU A 31 3.33 5.44 5.05
CA LEU A 31 2.42 5.02 6.12
C LEU A 31 2.67 3.56 6.52
N GLY A 32 2.68 2.65 5.56
CA GLY A 32 2.83 1.22 5.81
C GLY A 32 4.14 0.89 6.51
N ARG A 33 5.26 1.55 6.13
CA ARG A 33 6.54 1.39 6.81
C ARG A 33 6.52 1.88 8.26
N ALA A 34 5.83 3.00 8.53
CA ALA A 34 5.68 3.51 9.89
C ALA A 34 4.85 2.56 10.76
N VAL A 35 3.74 2.03 10.23
CA VAL A 35 2.92 1.03 10.93
C VAL A 35 3.71 -0.26 11.14
N ALA A 36 4.46 -0.74 10.14
CA ALA A 36 5.27 -1.94 10.25
C ALA A 36 6.37 -1.80 11.32
N ALA A 37 7.02 -0.64 11.41
CA ALA A 37 8.00 -0.35 12.45
C ALA A 37 7.37 -0.38 13.85
N GLU A 38 6.19 0.23 14.02
CA GLU A 38 5.48 0.23 15.30
C GLU A 38 5.02 -1.17 15.70
N VAL A 39 4.45 -1.94 14.77
CA VAL A 39 4.00 -3.32 15.03
C VAL A 39 5.17 -4.22 15.41
N ARG A 40 6.30 -4.11 14.71
CA ARG A 40 7.54 -4.84 15.06
C ARG A 40 8.07 -4.44 16.44
N ARG A 41 7.92 -3.17 16.85
CA ARG A 41 8.28 -2.69 18.20
C ARG A 41 7.51 -3.40 19.32
N HIS A 42 6.30 -3.88 19.02
CA HIS A 42 5.47 -4.69 19.95
C HIS A 42 5.68 -6.20 19.80
N GLY A 43 6.73 -6.64 19.11
CA GLY A 43 7.11 -8.06 19.01
C GLY A 43 6.31 -8.89 18.00
N VAL A 44 5.53 -8.24 17.13
CA VAL A 44 4.76 -8.90 16.08
C VAL A 44 5.55 -8.88 14.75
N PRO A 45 5.85 -10.04 14.14
CA PRO A 45 6.54 -10.10 12.86
C PRO A 45 5.67 -9.57 11.73
N VAL A 46 6.26 -8.71 10.89
CA VAL A 46 5.63 -8.10 9.71
C VAL A 46 6.56 -8.30 8.52
N ASP A 47 6.04 -8.87 7.45
CA ASP A 47 6.67 -8.87 6.13
C ASP A 47 5.93 -7.86 5.23
N GLU A 48 6.65 -7.21 4.33
CA GLU A 48 6.09 -6.16 3.45
C GLU A 48 6.27 -6.57 1.98
N THR A 49 5.22 -6.46 1.16
CA THR A 49 5.29 -6.83 -0.28
C THR A 49 6.30 -5.95 -1.04
N ARG A 50 6.46 -4.68 -0.62
CA ARG A 50 7.54 -3.77 -1.03
C ARG A 50 7.94 -2.82 0.10
N THR A 51 9.22 -2.45 0.12
CA THR A 51 9.80 -1.46 1.06
C THR A 51 10.43 -0.25 0.36
N SER A 52 10.36 -0.23 -0.98
CA SER A 52 10.83 0.85 -1.86
C SER A 52 9.78 1.22 -2.89
N ASP A 53 10.06 2.24 -3.69
CA ASP A 53 9.24 2.59 -4.86
C ASP A 53 9.55 1.63 -6.02
N SER A 54 8.82 0.51 -6.07
CA SER A 54 8.99 -0.54 -7.08
C SER A 54 7.64 -1.00 -7.64
N THR A 55 7.62 -1.30 -8.94
CA THR A 55 6.44 -1.86 -9.60
C THR A 55 6.22 -3.30 -9.15
N LEU A 56 5.00 -3.62 -8.71
CA LEU A 56 4.56 -4.98 -8.36
C LEU A 56 3.17 -5.26 -8.91
N SER A 57 3.05 -6.35 -9.67
CA SER A 57 1.76 -6.83 -10.16
C SER A 57 0.90 -7.40 -9.03
N LEU A 58 -0.43 -7.41 -9.22
CA LEU A 58 -1.36 -8.04 -8.27
C LEU A 58 -1.00 -9.51 -8.01
N LYS A 59 -0.62 -10.24 -9.08
CA LYS A 59 -0.17 -11.63 -8.95
C LYS A 59 1.08 -11.75 -8.09
N ALA A 60 2.08 -10.87 -8.27
CA ALA A 60 3.30 -10.93 -7.47
C ALA A 60 3.04 -10.70 -5.97
N ARG A 61 2.05 -9.86 -5.62
CA ARG A 61 1.62 -9.61 -4.24
C ARG A 61 0.95 -10.85 -3.64
N SER A 62 0.01 -11.47 -4.37
CA SER A 62 -0.62 -12.73 -3.96
C SER A 62 0.39 -13.88 -3.88
N ASP A 63 1.32 -13.98 -4.82
CA ASP A 63 2.37 -15.01 -4.79
C ASP A 63 3.31 -14.80 -3.59
N PHE A 64 3.61 -13.55 -3.22
CA PHE A 64 4.41 -13.24 -2.03
C PHE A 64 3.73 -13.71 -0.74
N GLU A 65 2.42 -13.47 -0.64
CA GLU A 65 1.60 -13.92 0.48
C GLU A 65 1.55 -15.45 0.54
N ASN A 66 1.15 -16.11 -0.55
CA ASN A 66 0.98 -17.56 -0.65
C ASN A 66 2.27 -18.38 -0.44
N ARG A 67 3.46 -17.80 -0.67
CA ARG A 67 4.75 -18.47 -0.41
C ARG A 67 5.10 -18.57 1.07
N ASN A 68 4.35 -17.89 1.93
CA ASN A 68 4.56 -17.84 3.37
C ASN A 68 3.25 -18.21 4.08
N THR A 69 3.29 -18.28 5.41
CA THR A 69 2.10 -18.45 6.23
C THR A 69 1.88 -17.18 7.05
N TYR A 70 0.76 -16.51 6.86
CA TYR A 70 0.36 -15.29 7.58
C TYR A 70 -1.02 -15.49 8.21
N ASP A 71 -1.25 -14.81 9.34
CA ASP A 71 -2.56 -14.76 9.97
C ASP A 71 -3.42 -13.63 9.39
N TYR A 72 -2.78 -12.55 8.92
CA TYR A 72 -3.44 -11.40 8.33
C TYR A 72 -2.67 -10.84 7.14
N PHE A 73 -3.41 -10.49 6.09
CA PHE A 73 -2.95 -9.68 4.98
C PHE A 73 -3.64 -8.31 5.04
N ILE A 74 -2.85 -7.23 5.11
CA ILE A 74 -3.34 -5.86 5.25
C ILE A 74 -2.81 -5.04 4.08
N SER A 75 -3.70 -4.62 3.18
CA SER A 75 -3.33 -3.74 2.07
C SER A 75 -3.61 -2.27 2.41
N PHE A 76 -2.59 -1.44 2.21
CA PHE A 76 -2.68 0.00 2.37
C PHE A 76 -2.94 0.65 1.02
N ILE A 77 -4.13 1.22 0.90
CA ILE A 77 -4.58 2.01 -0.26
C ILE A 77 -5.14 3.33 0.22
N LYS A 78 -5.14 4.34 -0.65
CA LYS A 78 -5.72 5.65 -0.39
C LYS A 78 -6.82 5.91 -1.41
N HIS A 79 -8.04 5.97 -0.91
CA HIS A 79 -9.17 6.36 -1.75
C HIS A 79 -9.02 7.83 -2.21
N CYS A 80 -9.35 8.09 -3.48
CA CYS A 80 -9.46 9.43 -4.03
C CYS A 80 -10.78 9.57 -4.78
N ILE A 81 -11.51 10.66 -4.54
CA ILE A 81 -12.71 11.03 -5.30
C ILE A 81 -12.36 12.28 -6.12
N PHE A 82 -12.45 12.16 -7.44
CA PHE A 82 -12.40 13.31 -8.33
C PHE A 82 -13.81 13.89 -8.46
N LEU A 83 -14.10 14.94 -7.69
CA LEU A 83 -15.27 15.78 -7.94
C LEU A 83 -14.97 16.62 -9.19
N ASN A 84 -15.45 16.18 -10.36
CA ASN A 84 -15.56 17.08 -11.51
C ASN A 84 -16.49 18.22 -11.09
N SER A 85 -15.97 19.44 -11.07
CA SER A 85 -16.81 20.63 -10.92
C SER A 85 -17.87 20.60 -12.00
N PHE A 86 -19.15 20.67 -11.59
CA PHE A 86 -20.25 21.08 -12.45
C PHE A 86 -19.95 22.49 -12.98
N TYR A 87 -19.26 22.57 -14.12
CA TYR A 87 -19.30 23.73 -15.01
C TYR A 87 -20.12 23.30 -16.21
N TYR A 88 -21.45 23.43 -16.10
CA TYR A 88 -22.39 23.72 -17.19
C TYR A 88 -23.80 23.81 -16.58
N LEU A 89 -24.24 25.03 -16.26
CA LEU A 89 -25.49 25.59 -16.79
C LEU A 89 -25.54 27.08 -16.41
N LEU A 90 -25.71 27.92 -17.44
CA LEU A 90 -26.37 29.22 -17.35
C LEU A 90 -27.82 29.03 -16.91
#